data_AF-A0A8J4E1F5-F1
#
_entry.id   AF-A0A8J4E1F5-F1
#
_cell.length_a   1.000
_cell.length_b   1.000
_cell.length_c   1.000
_cell.angle_alpha   90.00
_cell.angle_beta   90.00
_cell.angle_gamma   90.00
#
_symmetry.space_group_name_H-M   'P 1'
#
loop_
_entity.id
_entity.type
_entity.pdbx_description
1 polymer ?
#
loop_
_entity_poly.entity_id
_entity_poly.type
_entity_poly.pdbx_seq_one_letter_code
_entity_poly.pdbx_strand_id
1 'polypeptide(L)'
;MTTMTHPDPHSPEWWDGLLHYCGDFDSAVATERLAELILPRIPQRMLRREADLALTRVVSSLIRPTPELQAAALKVTERLETLLIKRRDLGQDDEPGVRESRAICHLMRQRYGAAAADAEASVGMDKLLHAIFASLRSSTLHTAFTIELLKRGQDPEQAVRAGRALGTYRWWPDWLRSVATDLALQGRLDSEIITSLDRSAFAELNVLQARMARKLIDGDTELAGVAASRLVSIGKPDVAAALLRGDLEAIAMASKLTLNVAETSRLRG
;
A
#
# COMPACT_ATOMS: atom_id res chain seq x y z
N MET A 1 -5.62 -9.67 32.41
CA MET A 1 -5.91 -8.52 31.53
C MET A 1 -4.61 -8.16 30.84
N THR A 2 -4.38 -8.71 29.65
CA THR A 2 -3.22 -8.35 28.83
C THR A 2 -3.53 -6.98 28.24
N THR A 3 -2.86 -5.93 28.72
CA THR A 3 -2.88 -4.63 28.08
C THR A 3 -2.37 -4.81 26.67
N MET A 4 -3.27 -4.77 25.68
CA MET A 4 -2.87 -4.63 24.28
C MET A 4 -2.14 -3.30 24.18
N THR A 5 -0.81 -3.37 24.16
CA THR A 5 0.04 -2.23 23.82
C THR A 5 -0.40 -1.80 22.44
N HIS A 6 -1.05 -0.63 22.36
CA HIS A 6 -1.32 -0.01 21.07
C HIS A 6 0.04 0.15 20.39
N PRO A 7 0.23 -0.27 19.13
CA PRO A 7 1.47 0.02 18.42
C PRO A 7 1.74 1.52 18.53
N ASP A 8 2.99 1.87 18.83
CA ASP A 8 3.41 3.27 18.90
C ASP A 8 3.03 3.97 17.57
N PRO A 9 2.52 5.21 17.63
CA PRO A 9 2.16 5.93 16.42
C PRO A 9 3.39 6.09 15.52
N HIS A 10 3.18 6.01 14.21
CA HIS A 10 4.27 6.11 13.24
C HIS A 10 4.83 7.52 13.22
N SER A 11 6.14 7.62 12.95
CA SER A 11 6.81 8.91 12.89
C SER A 11 6.41 9.71 11.63
N PRO A 12 6.58 11.04 11.63
CA PRO A 12 6.36 11.86 10.43
C PRO A 12 7.12 11.34 9.20
N GLU A 13 8.36 10.86 9.38
CA GLU A 13 9.21 10.35 8.31
C GLU A 13 8.64 9.09 7.66
N TRP A 14 7.98 8.22 8.44
CA TRP A 14 7.32 7.03 7.91
C TRP A 14 6.16 7.42 6.98
N TRP A 15 5.34 8.38 7.42
CA TRP A 15 4.22 8.88 6.63
C TRP A 15 4.68 9.67 5.39
N ASP A 16 5.73 10.49 5.53
CA ASP A 16 6.33 11.20 4.39
C ASP A 16 6.96 10.22 3.38
N GLY A 17 7.59 9.15 3.86
CA GLY A 17 8.08 8.06 3.02
C GLY A 17 6.95 7.42 2.22
N LEU A 18 5.83 7.07 2.87
CA LEU A 18 4.65 6.54 2.19
C LEU A 18 4.17 7.47 1.06
N LEU A 19 4.01 8.76 1.36
CA LEU A 19 3.57 9.75 0.39
C LEU A 19 4.54 9.88 -0.78
N HIS A 20 5.85 9.89 -0.50
CA HIS A 20 6.90 9.92 -1.50
C HIS A 20 6.79 8.73 -2.47
N TYR A 21 6.62 7.51 -1.94
CA TYR A 21 6.51 6.32 -2.78
C TYR A 21 5.18 6.22 -3.53
N CYS A 22 4.08 6.72 -2.96
CA CYS A 22 2.76 6.71 -3.60
C CYS A 22 2.70 7.57 -4.88
N GLY A 23 3.57 8.59 -4.98
CA GLY A 23 3.66 9.48 -6.14
C GLY A 23 2.66 10.64 -6.06
N ASP A 24 2.14 11.05 -7.21
CA ASP A 24 1.29 12.25 -7.29
C ASP A 24 -0.07 12.06 -6.58
N PHE A 25 -0.31 12.92 -5.60
CA PHE A 25 -1.59 13.04 -4.90
C PHE A 25 -2.21 14.42 -5.15
N ASP A 26 -3.54 14.46 -5.17
CA ASP A 26 -4.27 15.71 -5.22
C ASP A 26 -4.27 16.37 -3.83
N SER A 27 -3.49 17.44 -3.68
CA SER A 27 -3.33 18.15 -2.41
C SER A 27 -4.65 18.68 -1.84
N ALA A 28 -5.59 19.11 -2.70
CA ALA A 28 -6.89 19.58 -2.23
C ALA A 28 -7.71 18.42 -1.66
N VAL A 29 -7.79 17.30 -2.40
CA VAL A 29 -8.51 16.10 -1.95
C VAL A 29 -7.87 15.51 -0.70
N ALA A 30 -6.54 15.44 -0.63
CA ALA A 30 -5.81 14.96 0.56
C ALA A 30 -6.13 15.83 1.79
N THR A 31 -6.11 17.15 1.62
CA THR A 31 -6.44 18.12 2.66
C THR A 31 -7.88 17.95 3.14
N GLU A 32 -8.85 17.84 2.23
CA GLU A 32 -10.26 17.65 2.60
C GLU A 32 -10.47 16.32 3.35
N ARG A 33 -9.97 15.21 2.81
CA ARG A 33 -10.16 13.87 3.39
C ARG A 33 -9.53 13.73 4.77
N LEU A 34 -8.32 14.26 4.96
CA LEU A 34 -7.68 14.26 6.28
C LEU A 34 -8.40 15.19 7.24
N ALA A 35 -8.88 16.36 6.79
CA ALA A 35 -9.67 17.27 7.60
C ALA A 35 -10.99 16.64 8.08
N GLU A 36 -11.71 15.92 7.21
CA GLU A 36 -12.94 15.18 7.55
C GLU A 36 -12.72 14.20 8.72
N LEU A 37 -11.53 13.62 8.83
CA LEU A 37 -11.18 12.68 9.89
C LEU A 37 -10.71 13.38 11.18
N ILE A 38 -9.92 14.45 11.05
CA ILE A 38 -9.26 15.12 12.18
C ILE A 38 -10.19 16.13 12.88
N LEU A 39 -10.94 16.95 12.13
CA LEU A 39 -11.79 18.01 12.70
C LEU A 39 -12.78 17.51 13.76
N PRO A 40 -13.49 16.38 13.58
CA PRO A 40 -14.42 15.86 14.58
C PRO A 40 -13.75 15.49 15.91
N ARG A 41 -12.42 15.28 15.91
CA ARG A 41 -11.62 14.89 17.08
C ARG A 41 -11.22 16.07 17.95
N ILE A 42 -11.29 17.31 17.46
CA ILE A 42 -11.05 18.52 18.27
C ILE A 42 -12.27 18.77 19.17
N PRO A 43 -12.23 18.51 20.49
CA PRO A 43 -13.44 18.56 21.34
C PRO A 43 -13.95 19.99 21.56
N GLN A 44 -13.08 20.99 21.43
CA GLN A 44 -13.37 22.39 21.70
C GLN A 44 -14.08 23.03 20.50
N ARG A 45 -15.39 23.28 20.63
CA ARG A 45 -16.25 23.76 19.52
C ARG A 45 -15.74 25.03 18.84
N MET A 46 -15.25 26.00 19.62
CA MET A 46 -14.73 27.25 19.06
C MET A 46 -13.47 27.02 18.22
N LEU A 47 -12.54 26.20 18.72
CA LEU A 47 -11.31 25.87 18.00
C LEU A 47 -11.60 25.07 16.74
N ARG A 48 -12.48 24.07 16.84
CA ARG A 48 -12.94 23.28 15.69
C ARG A 48 -13.52 24.18 14.59
N ARG A 49 -14.37 25.15 14.96
CA ARG A 49 -14.97 26.09 14.00
C ARG A 49 -13.93 27.00 13.34
N GLU A 50 -12.97 27.52 14.09
CA GLU A 50 -11.90 28.35 13.51
C GLU A 50 -11.01 27.51 12.57
N ALA A 51 -10.67 26.28 12.96
CA ALA A 51 -9.93 25.34 12.12
C ALA A 51 -10.67 25.02 10.82
N ASP A 52 -11.97 24.74 10.88
CA ASP A 52 -12.83 24.47 9.72
C ASP A 52 -12.89 25.65 8.73
N LEU A 53 -13.06 26.87 9.25
CA LEU A 53 -13.03 28.09 8.42
C LEU A 53 -11.66 28.33 7.77
N ALA A 54 -10.57 28.06 8.50
CA ALA A 54 -9.21 28.19 7.98
C ALA A 54 -8.95 27.16 6.87
N LEU A 55 -9.33 25.90 7.10
CA LEU A 55 -9.21 24.81 6.13
C LEU A 55 -9.99 25.11 4.85
N THR A 56 -11.22 25.62 4.96
CA THR A 56 -12.03 26.01 3.79
C THR A 56 -11.28 26.99 2.88
N ARG A 57 -10.56 27.95 3.46
CA ARG A 57 -9.75 28.92 2.71
C ARG A 57 -8.51 28.29 2.10
N VAL A 58 -7.83 27.40 2.83
CA VAL A 58 -6.65 26.68 2.32
C VAL A 58 -7.03 25.79 1.15
N VAL A 59 -8.08 24.97 1.29
CA VAL A 59 -8.60 24.10 0.21
C VAL A 59 -8.97 24.93 -1.01
N SER A 60 -9.64 26.08 -0.83
CA SER A 60 -9.96 26.99 -1.94
C SER A 60 -8.70 27.47 -2.67
N SER A 61 -7.61 27.77 -1.94
CA SER A 61 -6.33 28.17 -2.52
C SER A 61 -5.60 27.02 -3.23
N LEU A 62 -5.82 25.76 -2.82
CA LEU A 62 -5.26 24.58 -3.46
C LEU A 62 -5.99 24.25 -4.77
N ILE A 63 -7.32 24.39 -4.79
CA ILE A 63 -8.15 24.17 -5.99
C ILE A 63 -7.90 25.28 -7.02
N ARG A 64 -7.81 26.54 -6.56
CA ARG A 64 -7.60 27.70 -7.42
C ARG A 64 -6.42 28.53 -6.89
N PRO A 65 -5.18 28.26 -7.34
CA PRO A 65 -4.00 28.95 -6.83
C PRO A 65 -3.90 30.36 -7.43
N THR A 66 -4.49 31.35 -6.76
CA THR A 66 -4.20 32.78 -7.02
C THR A 66 -3.37 33.37 -5.90
N PRO A 67 -2.54 34.40 -6.16
CA PRO A 67 -1.71 35.03 -5.13
C PRO A 67 -2.53 35.54 -3.93
N GLU A 68 -3.73 36.07 -4.17
CA GLU A 68 -4.61 36.59 -3.14
C GLU A 68 -5.14 35.47 -2.22
N LEU A 69 -5.57 34.36 -2.82
CA LEU A 69 -6.06 33.19 -2.08
C LEU A 69 -4.93 32.53 -1.29
N GLN A 70 -3.73 32.43 -1.86
CA GLN A 70 -2.55 31.88 -1.18
C GLN A 70 -2.14 32.76 0.01
N ALA A 71 -2.10 34.09 -0.16
CA ALA A 71 -1.80 35.02 0.93
C ALA A 71 -2.86 34.95 2.04
N ALA A 72 -4.14 34.85 1.68
CA ALA A 72 -5.22 34.70 2.64
C ALA A 72 -5.15 33.36 3.39
N ALA A 73 -4.81 32.26 2.71
CA ALA A 73 -4.61 30.93 3.27
C ALA A 73 -3.43 30.90 4.26
N LEU A 74 -2.31 31.53 3.90
CA LEU A 74 -1.16 31.67 4.79
C LEU A 74 -1.52 32.44 6.07
N LYS A 75 -2.21 33.58 5.93
CA LYS A 75 -2.61 34.42 7.07
C LYS A 75 -3.52 33.69 8.06
N VAL A 76 -4.48 32.88 7.58
CA VAL A 76 -5.33 32.09 8.49
C VAL A 76 -4.57 30.95 9.15
N THR A 77 -3.63 30.33 8.43
CA THR A 77 -2.75 29.29 8.96
C THR A 77 -1.88 29.82 10.10
N GLU A 78 -1.24 30.98 9.90
CA GLU A 78 -0.41 31.66 10.91
C GLU A 78 -1.21 32.08 12.13
N ARG A 79 -2.44 32.58 11.94
CA ARG A 79 -3.33 32.95 13.05
C ARG A 79 -3.68 31.74 13.91
N LEU A 80 -4.01 30.60 13.30
CA LEU A 80 -4.34 29.38 14.05
C LEU A 80 -3.11 28.85 14.80
N GLU A 81 -1.94 28.84 14.15
CA GLU A 81 -0.70 28.42 14.81
C GLU A 81 -0.34 29.33 15.98
N THR A 82 -0.44 30.65 15.81
CA THR A 82 -0.20 31.61 16.89
C THR A 82 -1.09 31.34 18.10
N LEU A 83 -2.34 30.94 17.86
CA LEU A 83 -3.27 30.57 18.94
C LEU A 83 -2.83 29.29 19.65
N LEU A 84 -2.31 28.29 18.93
CA LEU A 84 -1.77 27.06 19.52
C LEU A 84 -0.49 27.33 20.31
N ILE A 85 0.43 28.14 19.78
CA ILE A 85 1.67 28.54 20.49
C ILE A 85 1.31 29.22 21.81
N LYS A 86 0.39 30.19 21.79
CA LYS A 86 -0.06 30.87 23.02
C LYS A 86 -0.63 29.91 24.06
N ARG A 87 -1.35 28.88 23.64
CA ARG A 87 -1.90 27.86 24.56
C ARG A 87 -0.80 26.99 25.16
N ARG A 88 0.15 26.56 24.35
CA ARG A 88 1.34 25.85 24.83
C ARG A 88 2.11 26.67 25.86
N ASP A 89 2.33 27.96 25.60
CA ASP A 89 3.03 28.87 26.51
C ASP A 89 2.29 29.05 27.85
N LEU A 90 0.97 28.84 27.86
CA LEU A 90 0.13 28.79 29.07
C LEU A 90 0.12 27.42 29.77
N GLY A 91 0.94 26.47 29.32
CA GLY A 91 1.03 25.11 29.88
C GLY A 91 -0.14 24.21 29.49
N GLN A 92 -0.92 24.57 28.47
CA GLN A 92 -2.11 23.83 28.02
C GLN A 92 -1.79 22.80 26.93
N ASP A 93 -0.55 22.34 26.80
CA ASP A 93 -0.10 21.50 25.67
C ASP A 93 -0.72 20.08 25.70
N ASP A 94 -1.08 19.60 26.90
CA ASP A 94 -1.77 18.32 27.11
C ASP A 94 -3.31 18.45 27.09
N GLU A 95 -3.86 19.62 26.75
CA GLU A 95 -5.31 19.77 26.66
C GLU A 95 -5.88 18.90 25.51
N PRO A 96 -7.03 18.24 25.73
CA PRO A 96 -7.70 17.47 24.69
C PRO A 96 -7.96 18.31 23.44
N GLY A 97 -7.44 17.90 22.29
CA GLY A 97 -7.61 18.60 21.01
C GLY A 97 -6.43 19.43 20.53
N VAL A 98 -5.41 19.66 21.36
CA VAL A 98 -4.22 20.43 20.93
C VAL A 98 -3.44 19.68 19.85
N ARG A 99 -3.26 18.36 20.02
CA ARG A 99 -2.59 17.50 19.03
C ARG A 99 -3.34 17.48 17.69
N GLU A 100 -4.66 17.30 17.71
CA GLU A 100 -5.50 17.34 16.51
C GLU A 100 -5.44 18.70 15.81
N SER A 101 -5.41 19.78 16.58
CA SER A 101 -5.32 21.13 16.02
C SER A 101 -3.95 21.41 15.41
N ARG A 102 -2.89 20.86 16.01
CA ARG A 102 -1.54 20.87 15.43
C ARG A 102 -1.48 20.05 14.13
N ALA A 103 -2.14 18.89 14.09
CA ALA A 103 -2.30 18.11 12.86
C ALA A 103 -2.99 18.93 11.76
N ILE A 104 -4.05 19.70 12.08
CA ILE A 104 -4.68 20.63 11.13
C ILE A 104 -3.70 21.72 10.67
N CYS A 105 -2.90 22.30 11.56
CA CYS A 105 -1.87 23.27 11.15
C CYS A 105 -0.83 22.65 10.21
N HIS A 106 -0.39 21.41 10.45
CA HIS A 106 0.50 20.68 9.54
C HIS A 106 -0.17 20.45 8.18
N LEU A 107 -1.44 20.04 8.19
CA LEU A 107 -2.23 19.80 6.99
C LEU A 107 -2.38 21.06 6.13
N MET A 108 -2.71 22.21 6.75
CA MET A 108 -2.82 23.49 6.04
C MET A 108 -1.50 23.96 5.40
N ARG A 109 -0.36 23.48 5.92
CA ARG A 109 0.98 23.71 5.36
C ARG A 109 1.44 22.63 4.39
N GLN A 110 0.56 21.72 3.99
CA GLN A 110 0.88 20.60 3.12
C GLN A 110 1.99 19.70 3.69
N ARG A 111 2.13 19.65 5.02
CA ARG A 111 3.02 18.74 5.75
C ARG A 111 2.23 17.49 6.15
N TYR A 112 1.83 16.72 5.15
CA TYR A 112 0.87 15.62 5.32
C TYR A 112 1.40 14.50 6.24
N GLY A 113 2.70 14.17 6.19
CA GLY A 113 3.24 13.14 7.08
C GLY A 113 3.22 13.55 8.55
N ALA A 114 3.60 14.79 8.85
CA ALA A 114 3.48 15.35 10.19
C ALA A 114 2.01 15.43 10.66
N ALA A 115 1.09 15.79 9.77
CA ALA A 115 -0.35 15.81 10.08
C ALA A 115 -0.89 14.41 10.42
N ALA A 116 -0.51 13.39 9.64
CA ALA A 116 -0.91 12.02 9.86
C ALA A 116 -0.34 11.46 11.17
N ALA A 117 0.95 11.69 11.44
CA ALA A 117 1.60 11.26 12.68
C ALA A 117 0.91 11.83 13.93
N ASP A 118 0.60 13.12 13.92
CA ASP A 118 -0.11 13.76 15.05
C ASP A 118 -1.55 13.25 15.21
N ALA A 119 -2.23 12.95 14.09
CA ALA A 119 -3.62 12.48 14.10
C ALA A 119 -3.78 10.97 14.37
N GLU A 120 -2.71 10.18 14.25
CA GLU A 120 -2.80 8.72 14.23
C GLU A 120 -3.42 8.16 15.52
N ALA A 121 -3.03 8.69 16.67
CA ALA A 121 -3.54 8.22 17.96
C ALA A 121 -5.06 8.41 18.12
N SER A 122 -5.66 9.43 17.50
CA SER A 122 -7.09 9.73 17.65
C SER A 122 -7.96 9.30 16.47
N VAL A 123 -7.38 9.20 15.28
CA VAL A 123 -8.07 8.77 14.06
C VAL A 123 -7.89 7.27 13.78
N GLY A 124 -6.67 6.76 14.04
CA GLY A 124 -6.22 5.43 13.68
C GLY A 124 -5.60 5.35 12.28
N MET A 125 -4.52 4.59 12.16
CA MET A 125 -3.74 4.40 10.93
C MET A 125 -4.59 4.00 9.72
N ASP A 126 -5.49 3.02 9.88
CA ASP A 126 -6.32 2.47 8.79
C ASP A 126 -7.13 3.56 8.06
N LYS A 127 -7.77 4.45 8.82
CA LYS A 127 -8.57 5.56 8.25
C LYS A 127 -7.69 6.60 7.58
N LEU A 128 -6.53 6.92 8.16
CA LEU A 128 -5.56 7.85 7.58
C LEU A 128 -5.01 7.31 6.25
N LEU A 129 -4.65 6.02 6.21
CA LEU A 129 -4.21 5.36 4.98
C LEU A 129 -5.29 5.44 3.90
N HIS A 130 -6.53 5.08 4.23
CA HIS A 130 -7.64 5.17 3.27
C HIS A 130 -7.86 6.60 2.75
N ALA A 131 -7.77 7.62 3.60
CA ALA A 131 -7.87 9.02 3.19
C ALA A 131 -6.72 9.44 2.25
N ILE A 132 -5.48 9.06 2.58
CA ILE A 132 -4.30 9.34 1.75
C ILE A 132 -4.41 8.63 0.40
N PHE A 133 -4.70 7.33 0.38
CA PHE A 133 -4.80 6.56 -0.86
C PHE A 133 -5.96 7.02 -1.75
N ALA A 134 -7.06 7.53 -1.17
CA ALA A 134 -8.17 8.11 -1.92
C ALA A 134 -7.80 9.42 -2.65
N SER A 135 -6.72 10.09 -2.25
CA SER A 135 -6.21 11.30 -2.90
C SER A 135 -5.22 11.03 -4.03
N LEU A 136 -4.81 9.78 -4.23
CA LEU A 136 -3.87 9.43 -5.31
C LEU A 136 -4.52 9.59 -6.68
N ARG A 137 -3.76 10.16 -7.62
CA ARG A 137 -4.17 10.24 -9.02
C ARG A 137 -3.82 8.99 -9.83
N SER A 138 -3.09 8.05 -9.24
CA SER A 138 -2.65 6.82 -9.90
C SER A 138 -3.76 5.78 -9.94
N SER A 139 -4.08 5.31 -11.16
CA SER A 139 -5.05 4.23 -11.38
C SER A 139 -4.47 2.82 -11.16
N THR A 140 -3.15 2.68 -11.07
CA THR A 140 -2.47 1.38 -11.09
C THR A 140 -2.13 0.83 -9.72
N LEU A 141 -2.42 1.53 -8.63
CA LEU A 141 -2.16 1.02 -7.28
C LEU A 141 -3.29 0.08 -6.82
N HIS A 142 -2.94 -1.08 -6.28
CA HIS A 142 -3.90 -1.92 -5.55
C HIS A 142 -4.01 -1.47 -4.07
N THR A 143 -4.80 -0.42 -3.83
CA THR A 143 -4.92 0.26 -2.52
C THR A 143 -5.19 -0.69 -1.36
N ALA A 144 -6.22 -1.56 -1.45
CA ALA A 144 -6.60 -2.44 -0.34
C ALA A 144 -5.47 -3.39 0.08
N PHE A 145 -4.66 -3.83 -0.88
CA PHE A 145 -3.54 -4.73 -0.63
C PHE A 145 -2.34 -3.99 -0.03
N THR A 146 -2.08 -2.78 -0.54
CA THR A 146 -1.03 -1.90 -0.01
C THR A 146 -1.29 -1.58 1.47
N ILE A 147 -2.54 -1.25 1.81
CA ILE A 147 -2.96 -1.03 3.20
C ILE A 147 -2.74 -2.27 4.06
N GLU A 148 -3.10 -3.45 3.57
CA GLU A 148 -2.88 -4.71 4.30
C GLU A 148 -1.39 -4.98 4.57
N LEU A 149 -0.51 -4.70 3.60
CA LEU A 149 0.94 -4.83 3.80
C LEU A 149 1.45 -3.87 4.90
N LEU A 150 1.05 -2.59 4.83
CA LEU A 150 1.43 -1.58 5.82
C LEU A 150 0.93 -1.97 7.23
N LYS A 151 -0.29 -2.49 7.34
CA LYS A 151 -0.86 -2.97 8.61
C LYS A 151 -0.09 -4.13 9.24
N ARG A 152 0.64 -4.89 8.42
CA ARG A 152 1.52 -5.98 8.88
C ARG A 152 2.94 -5.51 9.19
N GLY A 153 3.20 -4.21 9.14
CA GLY A 153 4.50 -3.62 9.44
C GLY A 153 5.50 -3.73 8.29
N GLN A 154 5.04 -3.97 7.06
CA GLN A 154 5.92 -3.85 5.89
C GLN A 154 6.35 -2.40 5.69
N ASP A 155 7.58 -2.24 5.18
CA ASP A 155 8.13 -0.94 4.85
C ASP A 155 7.29 -0.23 3.76
N PRO A 156 7.06 1.10 3.86
CA PRO A 156 6.26 1.84 2.88
C PRO A 156 6.69 1.69 1.43
N GLU A 157 8.00 1.64 1.16
CA GLU A 157 8.52 1.44 -0.20
C GLU A 157 8.09 0.09 -0.75
N GLN A 158 8.31 -0.96 0.04
CA GLN A 158 8.01 -2.33 -0.36
C GLN A 158 6.51 -2.53 -0.54
N ALA A 159 5.70 -1.99 0.37
CA ALA A 159 4.25 -2.07 0.31
C ALA A 159 3.71 -1.40 -0.95
N VAL A 160 4.14 -0.17 -1.25
CA VAL A 160 3.70 0.56 -2.44
C VAL A 160 4.19 -0.11 -3.72
N ARG A 161 5.43 -0.60 -3.75
CA ARG A 161 5.98 -1.34 -4.91
C ARG A 161 5.16 -2.59 -5.21
N ALA A 162 4.87 -3.41 -4.20
CA ALA A 162 4.05 -4.60 -4.35
C ALA A 162 2.60 -4.26 -4.75
N GLY A 163 2.03 -3.21 -4.16
CA GLY A 163 0.72 -2.68 -4.51
C GLY A 163 0.62 -2.23 -5.97
N ARG A 164 1.65 -1.57 -6.50
CA ARG A 164 1.72 -1.14 -7.91
C ARG A 164 1.87 -2.33 -8.84
N ALA A 165 2.71 -3.30 -8.50
CA ALA A 165 2.85 -4.52 -9.27
C ALA A 165 1.48 -5.21 -9.42
N LEU A 166 0.82 -5.54 -8.30
CA LEU A 166 -0.48 -6.21 -8.36
C LEU A 166 -1.58 -5.38 -9.03
N GLY A 167 -1.53 -4.05 -8.92
CA GLY A 167 -2.53 -3.19 -9.55
C GLY A 167 -2.32 -3.01 -11.06
N THR A 168 -1.07 -3.02 -11.56
CA THR A 168 -0.77 -3.12 -13.00
C THR A 168 -1.23 -4.46 -13.55
N TYR A 169 -1.04 -5.53 -12.80
CA TYR A 169 -1.37 -6.89 -13.23
C TYR A 169 -2.73 -7.39 -12.71
N ARG A 170 -3.74 -6.49 -12.65
CA ARG A 170 -5.13 -6.87 -12.28
C ARG A 170 -5.70 -7.99 -13.15
N TRP A 171 -5.22 -8.11 -14.39
CA TRP A 171 -5.63 -9.14 -15.34
C TRP A 171 -5.06 -10.53 -15.03
N TRP A 172 -4.05 -10.65 -14.16
CA TRP A 172 -3.50 -11.95 -13.78
C TRP A 172 -4.57 -12.87 -13.20
N PRO A 173 -4.50 -14.18 -13.44
CA PRO A 173 -5.41 -15.14 -12.80
C PRO A 173 -5.36 -15.08 -11.27
N ASP A 174 -6.48 -15.38 -10.60
CA ASP A 174 -6.62 -15.29 -9.14
C ASP A 174 -5.54 -16.04 -8.36
N TRP A 175 -5.13 -17.23 -8.82
CA TRP A 175 -4.10 -18.03 -8.16
C TRP A 175 -2.73 -17.36 -8.19
N LEU A 176 -2.41 -16.64 -9.26
CA LEU A 176 -1.11 -15.99 -9.44
C LEU A 176 -1.06 -14.67 -8.66
N ARG A 177 -2.19 -13.96 -8.57
CA ARG A 177 -2.35 -12.85 -7.61
C ARG A 177 -2.22 -13.33 -6.15
N SER A 178 -2.75 -14.51 -5.81
CA SER A 178 -2.56 -15.12 -4.47
C SER A 178 -1.09 -15.41 -4.19
N VAL A 179 -0.37 -16.03 -5.13
CA VAL A 179 1.07 -16.30 -4.99
C VAL A 179 1.87 -15.01 -4.82
N ALA A 180 1.63 -14.01 -5.66
CA ALA A 180 2.31 -12.72 -5.56
C ALA A 180 2.00 -12.01 -4.24
N THR A 181 0.78 -12.13 -3.73
CA THR A 181 0.37 -11.65 -2.40
C THR A 181 1.18 -12.35 -1.31
N ASP A 182 1.27 -13.67 -1.34
CA ASP A 182 2.00 -14.46 -0.34
C ASP A 182 3.50 -14.13 -0.34
N LEU A 183 4.11 -14.00 -1.52
CA LEU A 183 5.51 -13.60 -1.66
C LEU A 183 5.76 -12.16 -1.19
N ALA A 184 4.85 -11.23 -1.47
CA ALA A 184 4.94 -9.85 -0.99
C ALA A 184 4.82 -9.77 0.53
N LEU A 185 3.93 -10.56 1.13
CA LEU A 185 3.80 -10.66 2.57
C LEU A 185 5.08 -11.18 3.24
N GLN A 186 5.84 -12.03 2.55
CA GLN A 186 7.14 -12.54 2.98
C GLN A 186 8.31 -11.56 2.70
N GLY A 187 8.06 -10.41 2.08
CA GLY A 187 9.11 -9.47 1.65
C GLY A 187 9.98 -10.00 0.50
N ARG A 188 9.50 -11.04 -0.21
CA ARG A 188 10.22 -11.72 -1.29
C ARG A 188 9.77 -11.30 -2.68
N LEU A 189 8.81 -10.40 -2.81
CA LEU A 189 8.35 -9.92 -4.12
C LEU A 189 9.30 -8.84 -4.67
N ASP A 190 10.13 -9.23 -5.63
CA ASP A 190 11.02 -8.35 -6.40
C ASP A 190 10.64 -8.27 -7.88
N SER A 191 11.37 -7.44 -8.64
CA SER A 191 11.12 -7.22 -10.06
C SER A 191 11.36 -8.45 -10.93
N GLU A 192 12.29 -9.33 -10.52
CA GLU A 192 12.60 -10.56 -11.24
C GLU A 192 11.44 -11.55 -11.12
N ILE A 193 10.95 -11.75 -9.89
CA ILE A 193 9.77 -12.58 -9.60
C ILE A 193 8.53 -12.04 -10.32
N ILE A 194 8.30 -10.72 -10.30
CA ILE A 194 7.18 -10.12 -11.03
C ILE A 194 7.27 -10.42 -12.53
N THR A 195 8.45 -10.28 -13.13
CA THR A 195 8.65 -10.57 -14.56
C THR A 195 8.41 -12.04 -14.88
N SER A 196 8.87 -12.94 -14.02
CA SER A 196 8.65 -14.38 -14.18
C SER A 196 7.19 -14.77 -14.00
N LEU A 197 6.50 -14.19 -13.02
CA LEU A 197 5.05 -14.35 -12.83
C LEU A 197 4.27 -13.81 -14.02
N ASP A 198 4.68 -12.68 -14.60
CA ASP A 198 4.05 -12.10 -15.78
C ASP A 198 4.14 -13.05 -16.98
N ARG A 199 5.33 -13.54 -17.30
CA ARG A 199 5.55 -14.56 -18.34
C ARG A 199 4.73 -15.83 -18.09
N SER A 200 4.61 -16.24 -16.83
CA SER A 200 3.81 -17.41 -16.42
C SER A 200 2.32 -17.18 -16.63
N ALA A 201 1.83 -15.97 -16.40
CA ALA A 201 0.45 -15.59 -16.66
C ALA A 201 0.11 -15.68 -18.15
N PHE A 202 1.05 -15.30 -19.03
CA PHE A 202 0.93 -15.43 -20.49
C PHE A 202 1.02 -16.88 -20.99
N ALA A 203 1.44 -17.85 -20.17
CA ALA A 203 1.64 -19.22 -20.62
C ALA A 203 0.35 -19.99 -20.97
N GLU A 204 -0.83 -19.38 -20.84
CA GLU A 204 -2.17 -20.01 -20.99
C GLU A 204 -2.24 -21.37 -20.28
N LEU A 205 -2.25 -21.34 -18.95
CA LEU A 205 -2.38 -22.54 -18.13
C LEU A 205 -3.86 -22.89 -17.91
N ASN A 206 -4.23 -24.16 -18.14
CA ASN A 206 -5.53 -24.68 -17.72
C ASN A 206 -5.60 -24.84 -16.18
N VAL A 207 -6.78 -25.12 -15.63
CA VAL A 207 -7.02 -25.17 -14.16
C VAL A 207 -6.12 -26.19 -13.45
N LEU A 208 -5.83 -27.34 -14.07
CA LEU A 208 -4.94 -28.37 -13.52
C LEU A 208 -3.49 -27.89 -13.53
N GLN A 209 -3.06 -27.23 -14.62
CA GLN A 209 -1.71 -26.68 -14.76
C GLN A 209 -1.46 -25.54 -13.77
N ALA A 210 -2.43 -24.67 -13.55
CA ALA A 210 -2.37 -23.63 -12.54
C ALA A 210 -2.25 -24.21 -11.12
N ARG A 211 -3.01 -25.26 -10.79
CA ARG A 211 -2.91 -25.95 -9.48
C ARG A 211 -1.54 -26.60 -9.29
N MET A 212 -0.99 -27.22 -10.32
CA MET A 212 0.35 -27.81 -10.29
C MET A 212 1.41 -26.73 -10.09
N ALA A 213 1.34 -25.62 -10.84
CA ALA A 213 2.24 -24.49 -10.70
C ALA A 213 2.22 -23.95 -9.27
N ARG A 214 1.03 -23.75 -8.70
CA ARG A 214 0.89 -23.29 -7.31
C ARG A 214 1.61 -24.18 -6.31
N LYS A 215 1.39 -25.51 -6.36
CA LYS A 215 2.07 -26.46 -5.46
C LYS A 215 3.59 -26.42 -5.59
N LEU A 216 4.10 -26.26 -6.81
CA LEU A 216 5.53 -26.14 -7.06
C LEU A 216 6.10 -24.84 -6.49
N ILE A 217 5.38 -23.72 -6.59
CA ILE A 217 5.78 -22.43 -5.98
C ILE A 217 5.73 -22.51 -4.46
N ASP A 218 4.74 -23.20 -3.90
CA ASP A 218 4.60 -23.45 -2.46
C ASP A 218 5.70 -24.39 -1.91
N GLY A 219 6.59 -24.92 -2.76
CA GLY A 219 7.75 -25.71 -2.37
C GLY A 219 7.48 -27.20 -2.19
N ASP A 220 6.48 -27.77 -2.85
CA ASP A 220 6.23 -29.22 -2.85
C ASP A 220 7.40 -29.98 -3.49
N THR A 221 8.33 -30.46 -2.66
CA THR A 221 9.59 -31.09 -3.10
C THR A 221 9.36 -32.42 -3.80
N GLU A 222 8.32 -33.16 -3.43
CA GLU A 222 7.97 -34.44 -4.06
C GLU A 222 7.47 -34.18 -5.48
N LEU A 223 6.53 -33.24 -5.64
CA LEU A 223 6.02 -32.83 -6.94
C LEU A 223 7.14 -32.23 -7.82
N ALA A 224 8.04 -31.43 -7.23
CA ALA A 224 9.19 -30.87 -7.94
C ALA A 224 10.13 -31.98 -8.44
N GLY A 225 10.41 -33.01 -7.64
CA GLY A 225 11.22 -34.16 -8.04
C GLY A 225 10.60 -34.96 -9.19
N VAL A 226 9.28 -35.19 -9.13
CA VAL A 226 8.53 -35.89 -10.20
C VAL A 226 8.53 -35.08 -11.50
N ALA A 227 8.25 -33.78 -11.41
CA ALA A 227 8.22 -32.89 -12.57
C ALA A 227 9.63 -32.71 -13.18
N ALA A 228 10.68 -32.60 -12.36
CA ALA A 228 12.07 -32.55 -12.81
C ALA A 228 12.48 -33.83 -13.54
N SER A 229 12.15 -35.00 -13.00
CA SER A 229 12.43 -36.29 -13.65
C SER A 229 11.76 -36.38 -15.02
N ARG A 230 10.52 -35.89 -15.14
CA ARG A 230 9.79 -35.83 -16.43
C ARG A 230 10.44 -34.85 -17.40
N LEU A 231 10.85 -33.67 -16.96
CA LEU A 231 11.58 -32.70 -17.79
C LEU A 231 12.89 -33.27 -18.36
N VAL A 232 13.65 -34.02 -17.56
CA VAL A 232 14.83 -34.75 -18.03
C VAL A 232 14.45 -35.77 -19.11
N SER A 233 13.37 -36.54 -18.90
CA SER A 233 12.95 -37.57 -19.85
C SER A 233 12.53 -37.01 -21.22
N ILE A 234 12.08 -35.75 -21.29
CA ILE A 234 11.72 -35.06 -22.54
C ILE A 234 12.86 -34.18 -23.09
N GLY A 235 14.09 -34.33 -22.60
CA GLY A 235 15.27 -33.65 -23.12
C GLY A 235 15.46 -32.21 -22.63
N LYS A 236 14.89 -31.83 -21.47
CA LYS A 236 15.05 -30.50 -20.86
C LYS A 236 15.73 -30.56 -19.47
N PRO A 237 16.99 -31.05 -19.37
CA PRO A 237 17.68 -31.19 -18.10
C PRO A 237 17.98 -29.86 -17.40
N ASP A 238 18.27 -28.79 -18.16
CA ASP A 238 18.57 -27.47 -17.60
C ASP A 238 17.35 -26.87 -16.88
N VAL A 239 16.17 -27.05 -17.47
CA VAL A 239 14.88 -26.64 -16.89
C VAL A 239 14.56 -27.47 -15.65
N ALA A 240 14.88 -28.77 -15.65
CA ALA A 240 14.71 -29.62 -14.47
C ALA A 240 15.58 -29.17 -13.29
N ALA A 241 16.84 -28.81 -13.56
CA ALA A 241 17.74 -28.28 -12.54
C ALA A 241 17.27 -26.91 -12.02
N ALA A 242 16.75 -26.04 -12.90
CA ALA A 242 16.17 -24.76 -12.53
C ALA A 242 14.90 -24.92 -11.68
N LEU A 243 14.03 -25.86 -12.03
CA LEU A 243 12.82 -26.19 -11.26
C LEU A 243 13.15 -26.58 -9.81
N LEU A 244 14.18 -27.43 -9.61
CA LEU A 244 14.60 -27.85 -8.27
C LEU A 244 15.20 -26.70 -7.44
N ARG A 245 15.65 -25.63 -8.09
CA ARG A 245 16.09 -24.38 -7.43
C ARG A 245 14.94 -23.41 -7.18
N GLY A 246 13.70 -23.75 -7.55
CA GLY A 246 12.52 -22.90 -7.39
C GLY A 246 12.39 -21.82 -8.46
N ASP A 247 13.01 -21.99 -9.62
CA ASP A 247 12.89 -21.05 -10.74
C ASP A 247 11.44 -21.01 -11.25
N LEU A 248 10.82 -19.83 -11.23
CA LEU A 248 9.41 -19.64 -11.57
C LEU A 248 9.12 -19.89 -13.06
N GLU A 249 10.08 -19.61 -13.95
CA GLU A 249 9.93 -19.88 -15.38
C GLU A 249 9.97 -21.40 -15.64
N ALA A 250 10.86 -22.11 -14.94
CA ALA A 250 10.92 -23.56 -14.96
C ALA A 250 9.64 -24.19 -14.36
N ILE A 251 9.06 -23.61 -13.30
CA ILE A 251 7.79 -24.05 -12.71
C ILE A 251 6.62 -23.90 -13.70
N ALA A 252 6.51 -22.75 -14.37
CA ALA A 252 5.46 -22.54 -15.36
C ALA A 252 5.60 -23.51 -16.55
N MET A 253 6.83 -23.68 -17.04
CA MET A 253 7.12 -24.61 -18.13
C MET A 253 6.87 -26.07 -17.73
N ALA A 254 7.29 -26.47 -16.52
CA ALA A 254 7.00 -27.79 -15.96
C ALA A 254 5.49 -28.02 -15.90
N SER A 255 4.74 -27.07 -15.35
CA SER A 255 3.30 -27.20 -15.18
C SER A 255 2.57 -27.38 -16.52
N LYS A 256 2.97 -26.64 -17.55
CA LYS A 256 2.41 -26.75 -18.91
C LYS A 256 2.71 -28.11 -19.56
N LEU A 257 3.97 -28.54 -19.53
CA LEU A 257 4.41 -29.75 -20.25
C LEU A 257 3.96 -31.04 -19.56
N THR A 258 3.91 -31.05 -18.24
CA THR A 258 3.68 -32.29 -17.48
C THR A 258 2.22 -32.77 -17.57
N LEU A 259 1.27 -31.86 -17.77
CA LEU A 259 -0.15 -32.19 -17.92
C LEU A 259 -0.56 -32.44 -19.38
N ASN A 260 0.07 -31.77 -20.35
CA ASN A 260 -0.20 -32.03 -21.78
C ASN A 260 0.15 -33.47 -22.19
N VAL A 261 1.18 -34.06 -21.59
CA VAL A 261 1.57 -35.46 -21.86
C VAL A 261 0.55 -36.44 -21.26
N ALA A 262 -0.02 -36.15 -20.09
CA ALA A 262 -1.04 -37.00 -19.46
C ALA A 262 -2.35 -37.06 -20.26
N GLU A 263 -2.74 -35.95 -20.91
CA GLU A 263 -3.90 -35.92 -21.81
C GLU A 263 -3.63 -36.62 -23.14
N THR A 264 -2.44 -36.45 -23.73
CA THR A 264 -2.07 -37.14 -24.98
C THR A 264 -1.87 -38.65 -24.80
N SER A 265 -1.48 -39.12 -23.62
CA SER A 265 -1.45 -40.57 -23.30
C SER A 265 -2.85 -41.17 -23.11
N ARG A 266 -3.86 -40.39 -22.69
CA ARG A 266 -5.26 -40.87 -22.56
C ARG A 266 -6.04 -40.86 -23.88
N LEU A 267 -5.64 -40.04 -24.85
CA LEU A 267 -6.27 -40.00 -26.18
C LEU A 267 -5.69 -41.02 -27.18
N ARG A 268 -4.63 -41.74 -26.80
CA ARG A 268 -3.97 -42.78 -27.62
C ARG A 268 -4.15 -44.21 -27.08
N GLY A 269 -4.95 -44.40 -26.04
CA GLY A 269 -5.35 -45.71 -25.51
C GLY A 269 -6.84 -45.90 -25.62
#